data_AF-A0A660PEA6-F1
#
_entry.id   AF-A0A660PEA6-F1
#
_cell.length_a   1.000
_cell.length_b   1.000
_cell.length_c   1.000
_cell.angle_alpha   90.00
_cell.angle_beta   90.00
_cell.angle_gamma   90.00
#
_symmetry.space_group_name_H-M   'P 1'
#
loop_
_entity.id
_entity.type
_entity.pdbx_description
1 polymer ?
#
loop_
_entity_poly.entity_id
_entity_poly.type
_entity_poly.pdbx_seq_one_letter_code
_entity_poly.pdbx_strand_id
1 'polypeptide(L)'
;MKQLFLMMAIIFAGSVLFAQDQVTEDTTNQFDMTQFGADNIYPDVPKVEFTIDNLNLMRAFYPLYYENEQEIRRDIRFVNRNDSVFNAVWDSLGYAILTTMTSLSGIEWVEQDLKIHLMKYLPCDRVYDPALFPLEGIKTSNYVEAAPNGLHQLMNLIMLLSGRNIQQVSDPKSIQHYLWDHPLLQQSAYRFDVIATNLAMATAIHIIQPDSLELIISSENWRRHNPGWITYENHFRYNWPLTSETPLVTYLANEPYNSALVNLTRPQSFVRPKSDKPVEAEPTILSAGGGRLGFSVIKTRLGLFEVVDVDTLGLGYSAGLQIGDLIKRVNGEVVRSTRDLMGKIIAKLDSDGVYLIVLREKIEVGILLLPVAVEETESKTAENSLKIDDIDKSAEAENKRLFDNQ
;
A
#
# COMPACT_ATOMS: atom_id res chain seq x y z
N MET A 1 -33.48 52.85 -0.66
CA MET A 1 -32.22 52.08 -0.71
C MET A 1 -32.16 51.08 0.43
N LYS A 2 -32.96 50.00 0.35
CA LYS A 2 -32.93 48.80 1.18
C LYS A 2 -33.84 47.79 0.47
N GLN A 3 -33.26 46.94 -0.37
CA GLN A 3 -33.79 45.68 -0.90
C GLN A 3 -32.89 45.25 -2.07
N LEU A 4 -31.91 44.40 -1.79
CA LEU A 4 -31.30 43.45 -2.72
C LEU A 4 -30.35 42.56 -1.88
N PHE A 5 -30.21 41.30 -2.26
CA PHE A 5 -29.51 40.20 -1.56
C PHE A 5 -30.34 39.38 -0.57
N LEU A 6 -31.34 38.69 -1.10
CA LEU A 6 -31.63 37.30 -0.69
C LEU A 6 -32.50 36.60 -1.75
N MET A 7 -31.92 36.17 -2.87
CA MET A 7 -32.52 35.16 -3.75
C MET A 7 -31.48 34.65 -4.75
N MET A 8 -30.73 33.62 -4.35
CA MET A 8 -30.04 32.73 -5.28
C MET A 8 -29.96 31.34 -4.64
N ALA A 9 -31.12 30.70 -4.54
CA ALA A 9 -31.25 29.27 -4.34
C ALA A 9 -32.50 28.84 -5.12
N ILE A 10 -32.39 27.72 -5.83
CA ILE A 10 -33.42 27.08 -6.65
C ILE A 10 -33.60 27.72 -8.03
N ILE A 11 -32.88 27.21 -9.04
CA ILE A 11 -33.34 26.95 -10.42
C ILE A 11 -32.29 26.02 -11.04
N PHE A 12 -32.65 24.74 -11.23
CA PHE A 12 -32.33 24.00 -12.45
C PHE A 12 -33.30 22.80 -12.51
N ALA A 13 -34.48 23.09 -13.04
CA ALA A 13 -35.42 22.10 -13.52
C ALA A 13 -35.94 22.57 -14.88
N GLY A 14 -35.87 21.67 -15.88
CA GLY A 14 -36.79 21.68 -17.01
C GLY A 14 -36.29 22.27 -18.32
N SER A 15 -35.62 21.47 -19.14
CA SER A 15 -35.89 21.40 -20.59
C SER A 15 -35.29 20.12 -21.18
N VAL A 16 -36.06 19.04 -21.23
CA VAL A 16 -35.85 17.96 -22.21
C VAL A 16 -37.21 17.64 -22.81
N LEU A 17 -37.29 17.90 -24.12
CA LEU A 17 -38.43 17.62 -24.99
C LEU A 17 -38.47 16.12 -25.33
N PHE A 18 -39.69 15.63 -25.49
CA PHE A 18 -40.09 14.26 -25.79
C PHE A 18 -39.40 13.65 -27.02
N ALA A 19 -38.79 12.48 -26.83
CA ALA A 19 -38.68 11.43 -27.84
C ALA A 19 -39.12 10.12 -27.17
N GLN A 20 -40.31 9.64 -27.55
CA GLN A 20 -40.83 8.34 -27.14
C GLN A 20 -40.15 7.27 -27.99
N ASP A 21 -39.06 6.71 -27.47
CA ASP A 21 -38.59 5.38 -27.90
C ASP A 21 -39.11 4.35 -26.88
N GLN A 22 -39.62 3.24 -27.42
CA GLN A 22 -40.15 2.13 -26.64
C GLN A 22 -39.03 1.49 -25.82
N VAL A 23 -39.00 1.80 -24.53
CA VAL A 23 -38.17 1.10 -23.55
C VAL A 23 -38.84 -0.25 -23.30
N THR A 24 -38.19 -1.31 -23.78
CA THR A 24 -38.38 -2.68 -23.31
C THR A 24 -38.17 -2.70 -21.79
N GLU A 25 -39.15 -3.20 -21.05
CA GLU A 25 -39.11 -3.38 -19.60
C GLU A 25 -37.92 -4.27 -19.24
N ASP A 26 -36.80 -3.62 -18.90
CA ASP A 26 -35.65 -4.26 -18.31
C ASP A 26 -36.04 -4.70 -16.90
N THR A 27 -35.88 -5.99 -16.64
CA THR A 27 -36.07 -6.63 -15.33
C THR A 27 -35.02 -6.09 -14.35
N THR A 28 -35.24 -4.88 -13.83
CA THR A 28 -34.53 -4.41 -12.64
C THR A 28 -35.02 -5.24 -11.46
N ASN A 29 -34.28 -6.30 -11.15
CA ASN A 29 -34.35 -6.99 -9.87
C ASN A 29 -34.03 -5.97 -8.76
N GLN A 30 -35.06 -5.32 -8.22
CA GLN A 30 -34.96 -4.60 -6.96
C GLN A 30 -34.72 -5.62 -5.85
N PHE A 31 -33.45 -5.87 -5.55
CA PHE A 31 -33.06 -6.56 -4.33
C PHE A 31 -33.37 -5.65 -3.15
N ASP A 32 -34.39 -6.00 -2.37
CA ASP A 32 -34.70 -5.34 -1.11
C ASP A 32 -33.64 -5.72 -0.07
N MET A 33 -32.63 -4.87 0.09
CA MET A 33 -31.50 -5.08 1.00
C MET A 33 -31.88 -4.92 2.48
N THR A 34 -33.11 -4.50 2.82
CA THR A 34 -33.50 -4.17 4.20
C THR A 34 -33.90 -5.39 5.06
N GLN A 35 -33.97 -6.59 4.48
CA GLN A 35 -34.49 -7.79 5.18
C GLN A 35 -33.44 -8.71 5.80
N PHE A 36 -32.14 -8.46 5.65
CA PHE A 36 -31.11 -9.38 6.15
C PHE A 36 -30.50 -8.87 7.47
N GLY A 37 -30.53 -9.71 8.51
CA GLY A 37 -29.99 -9.41 9.84
C GLY A 37 -28.48 -9.17 9.84
N ALA A 38 -27.99 -8.43 10.84
CA ALA A 38 -26.61 -7.90 10.93
C ALA A 38 -25.50 -8.95 11.16
N ASP A 39 -25.81 -10.24 11.14
CA ASP A 39 -24.83 -11.32 11.31
C ASP A 39 -24.35 -11.76 9.92
N ASN A 40 -23.03 -11.69 9.72
CA ASN A 40 -22.29 -11.82 8.46
C ASN A 40 -22.99 -12.69 7.41
N ILE A 41 -23.79 -12.06 6.54
CA ILE A 41 -24.70 -12.71 5.58
C ILE A 41 -23.90 -13.49 4.53
N TYR A 42 -22.60 -13.20 4.40
CA TYR A 42 -21.73 -13.69 3.35
C TYR A 42 -20.40 -14.18 3.95
N PRO A 43 -20.26 -15.49 4.24
CA PRO A 43 -19.08 -16.05 4.90
C PRO A 43 -17.83 -16.05 4.01
N ASP A 44 -17.98 -15.72 2.73
CA ASP A 44 -16.95 -15.75 1.69
C ASP A 44 -16.22 -14.41 1.50
N VAL A 45 -16.67 -13.34 2.15
CA VAL A 45 -16.04 -12.01 2.10
C VAL A 45 -15.77 -11.47 3.51
N PRO A 46 -14.71 -10.66 3.67
CA PRO A 46 -14.35 -10.11 4.96
C PRO A 46 -15.41 -9.13 5.43
N LYS A 47 -15.64 -9.14 6.73
CA LYS A 47 -16.27 -8.01 7.41
C LYS A 47 -15.29 -6.85 7.46
N VAL A 48 -15.66 -5.73 6.85
CA VAL A 48 -14.83 -4.52 6.86
C VAL A 48 -15.29 -3.58 7.96
N GLU A 49 -14.37 -3.21 8.84
CA GLU A 49 -14.59 -2.25 9.93
C GLU A 49 -13.75 -1.00 9.73
N PHE A 50 -14.40 0.17 9.75
CA PHE A 50 -13.69 1.45 9.72
C PHE A 50 -13.33 1.92 11.12
N THR A 51 -12.03 1.98 11.40
CA THR A 51 -11.51 2.43 12.70
C THR A 51 -11.05 3.87 12.62
N ILE A 52 -11.50 4.70 13.57
CA ILE A 52 -11.20 6.13 13.62
C ILE A 52 -10.21 6.47 14.74
N ASP A 53 -10.11 5.63 15.78
CA ASP A 53 -9.19 5.84 16.90
C ASP A 53 -7.76 5.41 16.56
N ASN A 54 -7.08 6.26 15.78
CA ASN A 54 -5.78 5.99 15.20
C ASN A 54 -4.66 6.81 15.85
N LEU A 55 -4.74 7.05 17.16
CA LEU A 55 -3.86 7.96 17.89
C LEU A 55 -2.36 7.61 17.71
N ASN A 56 -2.01 6.33 17.87
CA ASN A 56 -0.63 5.88 17.77
C ASN A 56 -0.09 6.00 16.33
N LEU A 57 -0.90 5.65 15.33
CA LEU A 57 -0.53 5.76 13.92
C LEU A 57 -0.31 7.23 13.52
N MET A 58 -1.22 8.13 13.93
CA MET A 58 -1.09 9.57 13.65
C MET A 58 0.19 10.16 14.25
N ARG A 59 0.51 9.78 15.50
CA ARG A 59 1.75 10.20 16.15
C ARG A 59 2.99 9.63 15.46
N ALA A 60 2.93 8.39 14.98
CA ALA A 60 4.04 7.73 14.29
C ALA A 60 4.34 8.36 12.92
N PHE A 61 3.30 8.69 12.14
CA PHE A 61 3.49 9.31 10.82
C PHE A 61 3.88 10.78 10.89
N TYR A 62 3.38 11.52 11.89
CA TYR A 62 3.63 12.94 12.00
C TYR A 62 4.10 13.39 13.39
N PRO A 63 5.24 12.87 13.88
CA PRO A 63 5.73 13.17 15.22
C PRO A 63 6.06 14.66 15.41
N LEU A 64 6.46 15.35 14.35
CA LEU A 64 6.78 16.78 14.38
C LEU A 64 5.56 17.68 14.24
N TYR A 65 4.47 17.16 13.68
CA TYR A 65 3.24 17.93 13.48
C TYR A 65 2.35 17.90 14.73
N TYR A 66 2.35 16.77 15.43
CA TYR A 66 1.56 16.56 16.63
C TYR A 66 2.41 16.75 17.88
N GLU A 67 2.59 18.01 18.28
CA GLU A 67 3.29 18.34 19.53
C GLU A 67 2.46 17.93 20.76
N ASN A 68 1.13 17.95 20.62
CA ASN A 68 0.17 17.65 21.69
C ASN A 68 -0.87 16.62 21.24
N GLU A 69 -1.20 15.67 22.12
CA GLU A 69 -2.29 14.71 21.91
C GLU A 69 -3.64 15.36 21.61
N GLN A 70 -3.90 16.57 22.11
CA GLN A 70 -5.13 17.31 21.83
C GLN A 70 -5.33 17.62 20.33
N GLU A 71 -4.23 17.79 19.58
CA GLU A 71 -4.27 18.02 18.13
C GLU A 71 -4.68 16.76 17.39
N ILE A 72 -4.13 15.60 17.79
CA ILE A 72 -4.54 14.30 17.27
C ILE A 72 -6.03 14.06 17.56
N ARG A 73 -6.49 14.31 18.80
CA ARG A 73 -7.92 14.19 19.16
C ARG A 73 -8.82 15.16 18.38
N ARG A 74 -8.32 16.33 17.97
CA ARG A 74 -9.05 17.24 17.09
C ARG A 74 -9.22 16.62 15.70
N ASP A 75 -8.20 15.99 15.16
CA ASP A 75 -8.25 15.34 13.86
C ASP A 75 -9.09 14.06 13.88
N ILE A 76 -9.04 13.26 14.94
CA ILE A 76 -9.97 12.12 15.16
C ILE A 76 -11.43 12.60 15.15
N ARG A 77 -11.74 13.70 15.85
CA ARG A 77 -13.09 14.30 15.82
C ARG A 77 -13.48 14.85 14.46
N PHE A 78 -12.52 15.27 13.64
CA PHE A 78 -12.78 15.66 12.27
C PHE A 78 -13.17 14.44 11.43
N VAL A 79 -12.40 13.34 11.52
CA VAL A 79 -12.70 12.09 10.80
C VAL A 79 -14.10 11.59 11.16
N ASN A 80 -14.42 11.50 12.46
CA ASN A 80 -15.72 11.09 12.98
C ASN A 80 -16.92 12.00 12.61
N ARG A 81 -16.66 13.17 12.02
CA ARG A 81 -17.74 14.04 11.51
C ARG A 81 -17.95 13.90 10.00
N ASN A 82 -16.97 13.36 9.29
CA ASN A 82 -16.93 13.32 7.83
C ASN A 82 -16.94 11.88 7.27
N ASP A 83 -16.93 10.87 8.13
CA ASP A 83 -16.97 9.45 7.75
C ASP A 83 -18.37 8.98 7.34
N SER A 84 -19.44 9.66 7.76
CA SER A 84 -20.83 9.22 7.52
C SER A 84 -21.18 9.00 6.04
N VAL A 85 -20.77 9.91 5.16
CA VAL A 85 -21.00 9.77 3.71
C VAL A 85 -20.23 8.58 3.15
N PHE A 86 -19.00 8.39 3.63
CA PHE A 86 -18.14 7.30 3.20
C PHE A 86 -18.68 5.94 3.67
N ASN A 87 -19.12 5.84 4.93
CA ASN A 87 -19.77 4.65 5.48
C ASN A 87 -21.05 4.31 4.71
N ALA A 88 -21.89 5.29 4.36
CA ALA A 88 -23.10 5.03 3.58
C ALA A 88 -22.79 4.48 2.17
N VAL A 89 -21.73 4.97 1.52
CA VAL A 89 -21.27 4.41 0.24
C VAL A 89 -20.76 2.98 0.43
N TRP A 90 -20.01 2.72 1.51
CA TRP A 90 -19.55 1.37 1.81
C TRP A 90 -20.70 0.40 2.10
N ASP A 91 -21.69 0.80 2.91
CA ASP A 91 -22.83 -0.04 3.27
C ASP A 91 -23.64 -0.46 2.03
N SER A 92 -23.66 0.38 0.99
CA SER A 92 -24.36 0.11 -0.27
C SER A 92 -23.55 -0.71 -1.27
N LEU A 93 -22.24 -0.48 -1.39
CA LEU A 93 -21.41 -1.05 -2.47
C LEU A 93 -20.37 -2.07 -2.00
N GLY A 94 -20.07 -2.13 -0.70
CA GLY A 94 -18.94 -2.88 -0.15
C GLY A 94 -18.98 -4.36 -0.51
N TYR A 95 -20.14 -5.00 -0.38
CA TYR A 95 -20.34 -6.40 -0.77
C TYR A 95 -20.07 -6.64 -2.27
N ALA A 96 -20.63 -5.79 -3.14
CA ALA A 96 -20.43 -5.91 -4.59
C ALA A 96 -18.96 -5.69 -4.98
N ILE A 97 -18.27 -4.76 -4.32
CA ILE A 97 -16.83 -4.50 -4.53
C ILE A 97 -16.02 -5.75 -4.15
N LEU A 98 -16.22 -6.28 -2.94
CA LEU A 98 -15.43 -7.41 -2.45
C LEU A 98 -15.67 -8.68 -3.26
N THR A 99 -16.92 -9.01 -3.57
CA THR A 99 -17.26 -10.20 -4.38
C THR A 99 -16.75 -10.10 -5.82
N THR A 100 -16.92 -8.95 -6.47
CA THR A 100 -16.39 -8.71 -7.81
C THR A 100 -14.86 -8.81 -7.80
N MET A 101 -14.21 -8.23 -6.79
CA MET A 101 -12.77 -8.29 -6.63
C MET A 101 -12.25 -9.71 -6.44
N THR A 102 -12.87 -10.50 -5.55
CA THR A 102 -12.54 -11.93 -5.35
C THR A 102 -12.70 -12.71 -6.65
N SER A 103 -13.78 -12.47 -7.40
CA SER A 103 -14.03 -13.16 -8.67
C SER A 103 -12.98 -12.82 -9.74
N LEU A 104 -12.62 -11.54 -9.88
CA LEU A 104 -11.64 -11.08 -10.87
C LEU A 104 -10.20 -11.39 -10.47
N SER A 105 -9.89 -11.43 -9.18
CA SER A 105 -8.56 -11.76 -8.70
C SER A 105 -8.32 -13.27 -8.67
N GLY A 106 -9.36 -14.06 -8.35
CA GLY A 106 -9.25 -15.48 -8.04
C GLY A 106 -8.51 -15.73 -6.71
N ILE A 107 -8.42 -14.72 -5.84
CA ILE A 107 -7.77 -14.77 -4.54
C ILE A 107 -8.85 -14.68 -3.46
N GLU A 108 -9.01 -15.76 -2.70
CA GLU A 108 -9.94 -15.81 -1.58
C GLU A 108 -9.45 -14.95 -0.41
N TRP A 109 -10.39 -14.39 0.34
CA TRP A 109 -10.09 -13.64 1.56
C TRP A 109 -9.82 -14.60 2.72
N VAL A 110 -8.58 -14.62 3.19
CA VAL A 110 -8.20 -15.37 4.40
C VAL A 110 -8.53 -14.54 5.65
N GLU A 111 -8.24 -13.24 5.60
CA GLU A 111 -8.63 -12.27 6.61
C GLU A 111 -10.15 -12.13 6.66
N GLN A 112 -10.77 -12.40 7.82
CA GLN A 112 -12.22 -12.33 8.02
C GLN A 112 -12.68 -10.97 8.56
N ASP A 113 -11.82 -10.29 9.31
CA ASP A 113 -12.10 -8.98 9.92
C ASP A 113 -11.08 -7.98 9.41
N LEU A 114 -11.39 -7.33 8.29
CA LEU A 114 -10.51 -6.33 7.67
C LEU A 114 -10.76 -4.96 8.31
N LYS A 115 -9.72 -4.41 8.96
CA LYS A 115 -9.78 -3.07 9.56
C LYS A 115 -9.17 -2.03 8.64
N ILE A 116 -9.96 -1.02 8.28
CA ILE A 116 -9.49 0.15 7.53
C ILE A 116 -9.43 1.35 8.47
N HIS A 117 -8.24 1.87 8.67
CA HIS A 117 -7.99 3.00 9.55
C HIS A 117 -8.22 4.31 8.80
N LEU A 118 -9.31 5.00 9.15
CA LEU A 118 -9.64 6.30 8.60
C LEU A 118 -8.78 7.38 9.27
N MET A 119 -8.05 8.14 8.46
CA MET A 119 -7.15 9.18 8.92
C MET A 119 -7.48 10.50 8.24
N LYS A 120 -7.23 11.62 8.95
CA LYS A 120 -7.40 12.93 8.34
C LYS A 120 -6.38 13.16 7.23
N TYR A 121 -5.11 12.89 7.54
CA TYR A 121 -4.00 13.01 6.62
C TYR A 121 -3.19 11.71 6.57
N LEU A 122 -2.65 11.38 5.39
CA LEU A 122 -1.64 10.34 5.20
C LEU A 122 -0.36 10.89 4.57
N PRO A 123 0.82 10.31 4.88
CA PRO A 123 2.09 10.78 4.33
C PRO A 123 2.31 10.31 2.89
N CYS A 124 1.52 9.35 2.44
CA CYS A 124 1.53 8.76 1.11
C CYS A 124 0.09 8.43 0.68
N ASP A 125 -0.06 8.11 -0.60
CA ASP A 125 -1.38 7.93 -1.23
C ASP A 125 -2.13 6.72 -0.67
N ARG A 126 -1.37 5.69 -0.29
CA ARG A 126 -1.89 4.40 0.14
C ARG A 126 -0.91 3.69 1.05
N VAL A 127 -1.45 2.97 2.03
CA VAL A 127 -0.73 2.00 2.87
C VAL A 127 -1.65 0.80 2.98
N TYR A 128 -1.18 -0.35 2.52
CA TYR A 128 -1.99 -1.58 2.46
C TYR A 128 -1.96 -2.36 3.78
N ASP A 129 -0.87 -2.25 4.55
CA ASP A 129 -0.71 -2.94 5.83
C ASP A 129 -0.01 -2.05 6.87
N PRO A 130 -0.71 -1.59 7.93
CA PRO A 130 -2.17 -1.70 8.09
C PRO A 130 -2.90 -0.94 6.97
N ALA A 131 -4.14 -1.31 6.66
CA ALA A 131 -4.92 -0.63 5.63
C ALA A 131 -5.32 0.78 6.10
N LEU A 132 -4.74 1.82 5.48
CA LEU A 132 -5.00 3.23 5.86
C LEU A 132 -5.70 3.97 4.72
N PHE A 133 -6.63 4.85 5.09
CA PHE A 133 -7.38 5.65 4.12
C PHE A 133 -7.50 7.13 4.54
N PRO A 134 -7.07 8.10 3.69
CA PRO A 134 -7.16 9.52 4.02
C PRO A 134 -8.54 10.09 3.68
N LEU A 135 -9.12 10.89 4.59
CA LEU A 135 -10.38 11.62 4.33
C LEU A 135 -10.18 13.07 3.90
N GLU A 136 -9.15 13.77 4.39
CA GLU A 136 -8.92 15.17 4.01
C GLU A 136 -7.81 15.33 2.98
N GLY A 137 -6.73 14.54 3.07
CA GLY A 137 -5.64 14.69 2.11
C GLY A 137 -4.37 13.91 2.37
N ILE A 138 -3.41 14.13 1.49
CA ILE A 138 -2.03 13.68 1.64
C ILE A 138 -1.23 14.88 2.15
N LYS A 139 -0.63 14.75 3.33
CA LYS A 139 0.14 15.84 3.95
C LYS A 139 1.62 15.59 3.79
N THR A 140 2.26 16.50 3.07
CA THR A 140 3.70 16.56 2.81
C THR A 140 4.25 17.84 3.41
N SER A 141 5.06 17.72 4.47
CA SER A 141 5.80 18.80 5.16
C SER A 141 5.09 20.17 5.26
N ASN A 142 5.10 20.95 4.18
CA ASN A 142 4.60 22.33 4.12
C ASN A 142 3.23 22.49 3.44
N TYR A 143 2.66 21.46 2.82
CA TYR A 143 1.36 21.54 2.17
C TYR A 143 0.50 20.29 2.42
N VAL A 144 -0.80 20.47 2.20
CA VAL A 144 -1.78 19.37 2.22
C VAL A 144 -2.38 19.32 0.83
N GLU A 145 -2.17 18.21 0.13
CA GLU A 145 -2.88 17.90 -1.10
C GLU A 145 -4.27 17.40 -0.73
N ALA A 146 -5.31 18.04 -1.27
CA ALA A 146 -6.69 17.68 -0.95
C ALA A 146 -6.97 16.24 -1.42
N ALA A 147 -7.61 15.47 -0.54
CA ALA A 147 -8.06 14.13 -0.87
C ALA A 147 -9.10 14.20 -1.99
N PRO A 148 -9.10 13.20 -2.88
CA PRO A 148 -10.20 13.04 -3.81
C PRO A 148 -11.52 12.83 -3.06
N ASN A 149 -12.60 13.42 -3.59
CA ASN A 149 -13.95 13.31 -3.04
C ASN A 149 -14.88 12.53 -4.00
N GLY A 150 -16.00 12.04 -3.47
CA GLY A 150 -17.04 11.36 -4.25
C GLY A 150 -16.52 10.09 -4.94
N LEU A 151 -16.76 9.94 -6.25
CA LEU A 151 -16.36 8.73 -6.98
C LEU A 151 -14.84 8.54 -7.08
N HIS A 152 -14.04 9.61 -6.98
CA HIS A 152 -12.58 9.46 -6.89
C HIS A 152 -12.18 8.82 -5.55
N GLN A 153 -12.88 9.17 -4.47
CA GLN A 153 -12.66 8.56 -3.14
C GLN A 153 -13.02 7.07 -3.18
N LEU A 154 -14.15 6.73 -3.81
CA LEU A 154 -14.54 5.34 -4.03
C LEU A 154 -13.49 4.56 -4.84
N MET A 155 -12.97 5.15 -5.92
CA MET A 155 -11.90 4.53 -6.72
C MET A 155 -10.64 4.26 -5.87
N ASN A 156 -10.24 5.21 -5.02
CA ASN A 156 -9.13 5.01 -4.10
C ASN A 156 -9.39 3.87 -3.09
N LEU A 157 -10.64 3.72 -2.63
CA LEU A 157 -11.00 2.62 -1.74
C LEU A 157 -10.90 1.26 -2.47
N ILE A 158 -11.41 1.18 -3.70
CA ILE A 158 -11.27 -0.01 -4.54
C ILE A 158 -9.79 -0.34 -4.75
N MET A 159 -8.95 0.67 -4.97
CA MET A 159 -7.50 0.50 -5.09
C MET A 159 -6.84 -0.05 -3.82
N LEU A 160 -7.18 0.51 -2.65
CA LEU A 160 -6.69 0.03 -1.36
C LEU A 160 -7.07 -1.43 -1.13
N LEU A 161 -8.35 -1.76 -1.34
CA LEU A 161 -8.88 -3.11 -1.19
C LEU A 161 -8.26 -4.09 -2.18
N SER A 162 -7.99 -3.66 -3.42
CA SER A 162 -7.32 -4.49 -4.43
C SER A 162 -5.92 -4.90 -3.97
N GLY A 163 -5.13 -3.97 -3.45
CA GLY A 163 -3.84 -4.29 -2.86
C GLY A 163 -3.98 -5.22 -1.66
N ARG A 164 -4.96 -4.99 -0.78
CA ARG A 164 -5.18 -5.86 0.39
C ARG A 164 -5.63 -7.28 0.02
N ASN A 165 -6.43 -7.43 -1.05
CA ASN A 165 -6.81 -8.73 -1.58
C ASN A 165 -5.60 -9.47 -2.15
N ILE A 166 -4.74 -8.78 -2.91
CA ILE A 166 -3.51 -9.37 -3.44
C ILE A 166 -2.56 -9.80 -2.30
N GLN A 167 -2.47 -9.02 -1.21
CA GLN A 167 -1.68 -9.40 -0.03
C GLN A 167 -2.15 -10.69 0.65
N GLN A 168 -3.38 -11.16 0.43
CA GLN A 168 -3.81 -12.45 0.98
C GLN A 168 -2.95 -13.62 0.47
N VAL A 169 -2.28 -13.47 -0.68
CA VAL A 169 -1.32 -14.45 -1.21
C VAL A 169 -0.13 -14.68 -0.26
N SER A 170 0.28 -13.68 0.51
CA SER A 170 1.39 -13.85 1.45
C SER A 170 0.99 -14.61 2.72
N ASP A 171 -0.31 -14.80 2.98
CA ASP A 171 -0.76 -15.61 4.11
C ASP A 171 -0.47 -17.10 3.84
N PRO A 172 0.23 -17.82 4.75
CA PRO A 172 0.50 -19.24 4.60
C PRO A 172 -0.73 -20.13 4.45
N LYS A 173 -1.92 -19.67 4.87
CA LYS A 173 -3.19 -20.40 4.71
C LYS A 173 -3.81 -20.22 3.33
N SER A 174 -3.35 -19.25 2.54
CA SER A 174 -3.84 -19.03 1.19
C SER A 174 -3.49 -20.21 0.29
N ILE A 175 -4.46 -20.69 -0.49
CA ILE A 175 -4.23 -21.71 -1.52
C ILE A 175 -3.22 -21.20 -2.56
N GLN A 176 -3.21 -19.88 -2.78
CA GLN A 176 -2.34 -19.20 -3.73
C GLN A 176 -0.97 -18.84 -3.14
N HIS A 177 -0.63 -19.33 -1.93
CA HIS A 177 0.63 -18.97 -1.27
C HIS A 177 1.85 -19.19 -2.16
N TYR A 178 1.85 -20.18 -3.06
CA TYR A 178 2.93 -20.43 -4.03
C TYR A 178 3.27 -19.25 -4.98
N LEU A 179 2.45 -18.20 -5.04
CA LEU A 179 2.70 -16.99 -5.83
C LEU A 179 3.41 -15.89 -5.04
N TRP A 180 3.59 -16.03 -3.72
CA TRP A 180 4.04 -14.94 -2.84
C TRP A 180 5.40 -14.33 -3.22
N ASP A 181 6.29 -15.12 -3.80
CA ASP A 181 7.64 -14.73 -4.23
C ASP A 181 7.69 -14.25 -5.69
N HIS A 182 6.54 -14.18 -6.37
CA HIS A 182 6.47 -13.74 -7.75
C HIS A 182 6.97 -12.29 -7.88
N PRO A 183 7.88 -11.97 -8.83
CA PRO A 183 8.50 -10.65 -8.94
C PRO A 183 7.52 -9.48 -9.08
N LEU A 184 6.36 -9.69 -9.70
CA LEU A 184 5.31 -8.65 -9.83
C LEU A 184 4.60 -8.32 -8.52
N LEU A 185 4.68 -9.20 -7.51
CA LEU A 185 4.09 -8.98 -6.19
C LEU A 185 5.05 -8.30 -5.21
N GLN A 186 6.28 -7.98 -5.63
CA GLN A 186 7.21 -7.24 -4.80
C GLN A 186 6.72 -5.81 -4.57
N GLN A 187 6.62 -5.42 -3.29
CA GLN A 187 6.12 -4.13 -2.83
C GLN A 187 6.91 -2.98 -3.49
N SER A 188 6.29 -2.31 -4.46
CA SER A 188 6.81 -1.13 -5.12
C SER A 188 5.74 -0.47 -5.99
N ALA A 189 5.90 0.82 -6.25
CA ALA A 189 4.98 1.63 -7.06
C ALA A 189 4.89 1.22 -8.54
N TYR A 190 5.83 0.39 -9.03
CA TYR A 190 5.90 -0.06 -10.42
C TYR A 190 5.57 -1.55 -10.61
N ARG A 191 5.53 -2.34 -9.53
CA ARG A 191 5.20 -3.78 -9.56
C ARG A 191 3.88 -4.02 -8.87
N PHE A 192 3.91 -4.16 -7.55
CA PHE A 192 2.74 -4.45 -6.74
C PHE A 192 1.60 -3.46 -7.00
N ASP A 193 1.90 -2.16 -7.01
CA ASP A 193 0.86 -1.13 -7.21
C ASP A 193 0.26 -1.18 -8.63
N VAL A 194 1.03 -1.62 -9.64
CA VAL A 194 0.51 -1.79 -11.01
C VAL A 194 -0.43 -2.99 -11.08
N ILE A 195 -0.11 -4.07 -10.37
CA ILE A 195 -1.00 -5.24 -10.25
C ILE A 195 -2.27 -4.88 -9.48
N ALA A 196 -2.14 -4.13 -8.38
CA ALA A 196 -3.27 -3.57 -7.66
C ALA A 196 -4.10 -2.63 -8.54
N THR A 197 -3.45 -1.80 -9.38
CA THR A 197 -4.12 -0.94 -10.35
C THR A 197 -4.92 -1.75 -11.36
N ASN A 198 -4.36 -2.84 -11.88
CA ASN A 198 -5.03 -3.69 -12.84
C ASN A 198 -6.31 -4.31 -12.25
N LEU A 199 -6.22 -4.86 -11.05
CA LEU A 199 -7.38 -5.40 -10.33
C LEU A 199 -8.41 -4.30 -10.01
N ALA A 200 -7.95 -3.16 -9.50
CA ALA A 200 -8.82 -2.04 -9.14
C ALA A 200 -9.59 -1.50 -10.34
N MET A 201 -8.94 -1.36 -11.49
CA MET A 201 -9.57 -0.90 -12.73
C MET A 201 -10.60 -1.90 -13.24
N ALA A 202 -10.29 -3.20 -13.23
CA ALA A 202 -11.23 -4.24 -13.62
C ALA A 202 -12.46 -4.23 -12.69
N THR A 203 -12.27 -4.15 -11.37
CA THR A 203 -13.38 -4.02 -10.41
C THR A 203 -14.18 -2.73 -10.62
N ALA A 204 -13.50 -1.60 -10.83
CA ALA A 204 -14.15 -0.29 -10.98
C ALA A 204 -15.05 -0.21 -12.22
N ILE A 205 -14.72 -0.91 -13.31
CA ILE A 205 -15.57 -0.98 -14.52
C ILE A 205 -16.97 -1.55 -14.21
N HIS A 206 -17.08 -2.44 -13.22
CA HIS A 206 -18.35 -3.03 -12.80
C HIS A 206 -19.13 -2.19 -11.79
N ILE A 207 -18.47 -1.26 -11.10
CA ILE A 207 -19.03 -0.52 -9.96
C ILE A 207 -19.28 0.96 -10.28
N ILE A 208 -18.36 1.60 -11.01
CA ILE A 208 -18.39 3.03 -11.34
C ILE A 208 -18.89 3.19 -12.78
N GLN A 209 -19.75 4.18 -13.00
CA GLN A 209 -20.24 4.51 -14.34
C GLN A 209 -19.06 4.85 -15.30
N PRO A 210 -19.09 4.39 -16.56
CA PRO A 210 -17.97 4.56 -17.51
C PRO A 210 -17.49 6.00 -17.66
N ASP A 211 -18.40 6.97 -17.82
CA ASP A 211 -18.05 8.39 -17.99
C ASP A 211 -17.34 8.96 -16.75
N SER A 212 -17.76 8.54 -15.56
CA SER A 212 -17.15 8.96 -14.31
C SER A 212 -15.78 8.32 -14.12
N LEU A 213 -15.63 7.05 -14.50
CA LEU A 213 -14.35 6.35 -14.45
C LEU A 213 -13.34 6.99 -15.41
N GLU A 214 -13.75 7.33 -16.64
CA GLU A 214 -12.90 8.02 -17.61
C GLU A 214 -12.45 9.39 -17.09
N LEU A 215 -13.35 10.15 -16.45
CA LEU A 215 -13.00 11.42 -15.80
C LEU A 215 -11.97 11.24 -14.68
N ILE A 216 -12.08 10.17 -13.88
CA ILE A 216 -11.13 9.87 -12.80
C ILE A 216 -9.75 9.58 -13.38
N ILE A 217 -9.65 8.66 -14.35
CA ILE A 217 -8.36 8.20 -14.89
C ILE A 217 -7.66 9.23 -15.79
N SER A 218 -8.43 10.14 -16.38
CA SER A 218 -7.88 11.26 -17.15
C SER A 218 -7.39 12.40 -16.25
N SER A 219 -7.77 12.42 -14.96
CA SER A 219 -7.34 13.46 -14.03
C SER A 219 -5.83 13.42 -13.78
N GLU A 220 -5.20 14.59 -13.72
CA GLU A 220 -3.77 14.72 -13.41
C GLU A 220 -3.46 14.19 -12.00
N ASN A 221 -4.39 14.42 -11.08
CA ASN A 221 -4.30 13.94 -9.70
C ASN A 221 -4.17 12.40 -9.64
N TRP A 222 -5.02 11.68 -10.37
CA TRP A 222 -4.95 10.22 -10.43
C TRP A 222 -3.62 9.73 -10.99
N ARG A 223 -3.18 10.32 -12.11
CA ARG A 223 -1.93 9.91 -12.79
C ARG A 223 -0.69 10.16 -11.93
N ARG A 224 -0.66 11.27 -11.19
CA ARG A 224 0.44 11.62 -10.27
C ARG A 224 0.62 10.59 -9.17
N HIS A 225 -0.48 10.14 -8.57
CA HIS A 225 -0.50 9.17 -7.48
C HIS A 225 -0.41 7.71 -7.93
N ASN A 226 -0.29 7.47 -9.24
CA ASN A 226 -0.14 6.13 -9.83
C ASN A 226 1.02 6.17 -10.84
N PRO A 227 2.28 6.23 -10.39
CA PRO A 227 3.44 6.37 -11.30
C PRO A 227 3.59 5.19 -12.27
N GLY A 228 3.05 4.02 -11.92
CA GLY A 228 2.95 2.86 -12.79
C GLY A 228 1.82 2.92 -13.84
N TRP A 229 1.06 4.02 -13.92
CA TRP A 229 -0.09 4.17 -14.82
C TRP A 229 0.26 3.92 -16.29
N ILE A 230 1.39 4.45 -16.76
CA ILE A 230 1.82 4.29 -18.15
C ILE A 230 2.10 2.80 -18.45
N THR A 231 2.70 2.08 -17.50
CA THR A 231 2.94 0.63 -17.62
C THR A 231 1.62 -0.13 -17.66
N TYR A 232 0.68 0.23 -16.78
CA TYR A 232 -0.67 -0.33 -16.79
C TYR A 232 -1.36 -0.13 -18.15
N GLU A 233 -1.41 1.11 -18.63
CA GLU A 233 -2.12 1.49 -19.85
C GLU A 233 -1.55 0.78 -21.10
N ASN A 234 -0.23 0.70 -21.21
CA ASN A 234 0.42 0.13 -22.38
C ASN A 234 0.50 -1.40 -22.35
N HIS A 235 0.54 -2.02 -21.16
CA HIS A 235 0.83 -3.44 -21.04
C HIS A 235 -0.24 -4.26 -20.33
N PHE A 236 -0.87 -3.76 -19.27
CA PHE A 236 -1.84 -4.57 -18.52
C PHE A 236 -3.25 -4.43 -19.07
N ARG A 237 -3.69 -3.21 -19.40
CA ARG A 237 -5.07 -2.92 -19.83
C ARG A 237 -5.58 -3.83 -20.94
N TYR A 238 -4.74 -4.15 -21.92
CA TYR A 238 -5.12 -4.93 -23.10
C TYR A 238 -4.64 -6.38 -23.07
N ASN A 239 -3.51 -6.66 -22.41
CA ASN A 239 -2.95 -8.02 -22.41
C ASN A 239 -3.46 -8.87 -21.25
N TRP A 240 -3.90 -8.24 -20.16
CA TRP A 240 -4.38 -8.91 -18.94
C TRP A 240 -5.84 -8.53 -18.64
N PRO A 241 -6.79 -8.74 -19.56
CA PRO A 241 -8.21 -8.55 -19.25
C PRO A 241 -8.61 -9.54 -18.17
N LEU A 242 -8.96 -9.02 -17.00
CA LEU A 242 -9.43 -9.84 -15.89
C LEU A 242 -10.90 -10.17 -16.10
N THR A 243 -11.22 -11.46 -16.01
CA THR A 243 -12.59 -11.97 -16.02
C THR A 243 -12.71 -13.05 -14.96
N SER A 244 -13.92 -13.49 -14.63
CA SER A 244 -14.12 -14.62 -13.72
C SER A 244 -13.55 -15.94 -14.26
N GLU A 245 -13.45 -16.09 -15.60
CA GLU A 245 -12.88 -17.26 -16.26
C GLU A 245 -11.34 -17.19 -16.32
N THR A 246 -10.80 -15.98 -16.45
CA THR A 246 -9.36 -15.69 -16.49
C THR A 246 -9.00 -14.68 -15.41
N PRO A 247 -9.00 -15.10 -14.13
CA PRO A 247 -8.70 -14.20 -13.02
C PRO A 247 -7.21 -13.84 -12.96
N LEU A 248 -6.87 -12.84 -12.13
CA LEU A 248 -5.51 -12.34 -11.95
C LEU A 248 -4.50 -13.47 -11.61
N VAL A 249 -4.87 -14.40 -10.73
CA VAL A 249 -4.03 -15.54 -10.34
C VAL A 249 -3.62 -16.40 -11.53
N THR A 250 -4.46 -16.53 -12.55
CA THR A 250 -4.15 -17.27 -13.78
C THR A 250 -3.05 -16.55 -14.58
N TYR A 251 -3.10 -15.22 -14.67
CA TYR A 251 -2.04 -14.46 -15.32
C TYR A 251 -0.73 -14.53 -14.54
N LEU A 252 -0.77 -14.35 -13.22
CA LEU A 252 0.41 -14.43 -12.36
C LEU A 252 1.08 -15.82 -12.40
N ALA A 253 0.29 -16.90 -12.37
CA ALA A 253 0.83 -18.26 -12.43
C ALA A 253 1.48 -18.59 -13.78
N ASN A 254 1.01 -17.98 -14.87
CA ASN A 254 1.53 -18.20 -16.22
C ASN A 254 2.66 -17.25 -16.61
N GLU A 255 2.86 -16.15 -15.87
CA GLU A 255 3.87 -15.14 -16.19
C GLU A 255 5.27 -15.62 -15.77
N PRO A 256 6.23 -15.73 -16.70
CA PRO A 256 7.59 -16.13 -16.34
C PRO A 256 8.29 -15.07 -15.49
N TYR A 257 9.08 -15.53 -14.50
CA TYR A 257 9.81 -14.65 -13.58
C TYR A 257 10.83 -13.72 -14.26
N ASN A 258 11.24 -14.06 -15.48
CA ASN A 258 12.20 -13.32 -16.30
C ASN A 258 11.56 -12.66 -17.54
N SER A 259 10.24 -12.58 -17.60
CA SER A 259 9.53 -12.04 -18.75
C SER A 259 9.86 -10.58 -19.04
N ALA A 260 9.54 -10.13 -20.26
CA ALA A 260 9.64 -8.72 -20.62
C ALA A 260 8.79 -7.84 -19.69
N LEU A 261 7.60 -8.29 -19.30
CA LEU A 261 6.70 -7.55 -18.42
C LEU A 261 7.29 -7.36 -17.01
N VAL A 262 7.86 -8.42 -16.43
CA VAL A 262 8.57 -8.35 -15.13
C VAL A 262 9.77 -7.41 -15.18
N ASN A 263 10.44 -7.34 -16.32
CA ASN A 263 11.57 -6.44 -16.53
C ASN A 263 11.13 -4.99 -16.72
N LEU A 264 10.01 -4.74 -17.39
CA LEU A 264 9.43 -3.42 -17.61
C LEU A 264 8.89 -2.79 -16.32
N THR A 265 8.38 -3.62 -15.41
CA THR A 265 7.91 -3.18 -14.08
C THR A 265 9.03 -3.01 -13.07
N ARG A 266 10.30 -3.26 -13.45
CA ARG A 266 11.42 -2.96 -12.55
C ARG A 266 11.40 -1.48 -12.19
N PRO A 267 11.64 -1.14 -10.91
CA PRO A 267 11.87 0.24 -10.53
C PRO A 267 12.92 0.86 -11.45
N GLN A 268 12.64 2.05 -11.99
CA GLN A 268 13.62 2.72 -12.83
C GLN A 268 14.89 2.94 -12.01
N SER A 269 15.98 2.29 -12.42
CA SER A 269 17.28 2.59 -11.86
C SER A 269 17.63 4.00 -12.31
N PHE A 270 17.67 4.95 -11.38
CA PHE A 270 18.14 6.29 -11.69
C PHE A 270 19.59 6.18 -12.14
N VAL A 271 19.81 6.27 -13.46
CA VAL A 271 21.14 6.30 -14.04
C VAL A 271 21.82 7.53 -13.47
N ARG A 272 22.76 7.29 -12.55
CA ARG A 272 23.56 8.34 -11.94
C ARG A 272 24.09 9.24 -13.07
N PRO A 273 23.78 10.55 -13.07
CA PRO A 273 24.43 11.44 -14.01
C PRO A 273 25.93 11.29 -13.77
N LYS A 274 26.66 10.79 -14.77
CA LYS A 274 28.12 10.71 -14.71
C LYS A 274 28.59 12.13 -14.43
N SER A 275 29.20 12.35 -13.26
CA SER A 275 29.70 13.68 -12.94
C SER A 275 30.87 13.96 -13.90
N ASP A 276 30.69 14.86 -14.86
CA ASP A 276 31.74 15.29 -15.80
C ASP A 276 32.90 16.04 -15.13
N LYS A 277 32.93 16.09 -13.79
CA LYS A 277 34.04 16.70 -13.06
C LYS A 277 35.17 15.68 -12.91
N PRO A 278 36.39 16.02 -13.35
CA PRO A 278 37.57 15.19 -13.11
C PRO A 278 37.70 14.93 -11.62
N VAL A 279 37.93 13.67 -11.28
CA VAL A 279 37.99 13.13 -9.92
C VAL A 279 39.14 13.78 -9.15
N GLU A 280 38.88 14.91 -8.50
CA GLU A 280 39.72 15.41 -7.42
C GLU A 280 39.36 14.65 -6.15
N ALA A 281 40.28 13.78 -5.72
CA ALA A 281 40.24 12.94 -4.51
C ALA A 281 38.95 12.10 -4.37
N GLU A 282 39.05 10.81 -4.69
CA GLU A 282 37.97 9.84 -4.48
C GLU A 282 37.34 10.02 -3.11
N PRO A 283 36.10 10.54 -3.05
CA PRO A 283 35.44 10.71 -1.78
C PRO A 283 35.17 9.33 -1.21
N THR A 284 35.52 9.11 0.05
CA THR A 284 35.35 7.83 0.72
C THR A 284 33.87 7.46 0.76
N ILE A 285 33.46 6.57 -0.15
CA ILE A 285 32.13 5.99 -0.17
C ILE A 285 32.07 5.02 1.01
N LEU A 286 31.19 5.30 1.96
CA LEU A 286 31.01 4.47 3.13
C LEU A 286 29.65 3.78 3.01
N SER A 287 29.68 2.44 2.96
CA SER A 287 28.47 1.63 3.03
C SER A 287 27.87 1.77 4.41
N ALA A 288 26.59 2.13 4.47
CA ALA A 288 25.89 2.31 5.72
C ALA A 288 25.54 0.92 6.31
N GLY A 289 26.31 0.46 7.29
CA GLY A 289 25.88 -0.65 8.16
C GLY A 289 26.16 -2.05 7.63
N GLY A 290 27.21 -2.22 6.81
CA GLY A 290 27.69 -3.55 6.41
C GLY A 290 26.68 -4.33 5.57
N GLY A 291 25.87 -3.64 4.75
CA GLY A 291 24.87 -4.25 3.86
C GLY A 291 23.45 -4.28 4.42
N ARG A 292 23.24 -4.31 5.75
CA ARG A 292 21.89 -4.46 6.33
C ARG A 292 20.94 -3.31 6.02
N LEU A 293 21.44 -2.07 5.98
CA LEU A 293 20.60 -0.92 5.62
C LEU A 293 20.39 -0.81 4.11
N GLY A 294 21.30 -1.41 3.32
CA GLY A 294 21.30 -1.38 1.86
C GLY A 294 21.28 0.02 1.27
N PHE A 295 22.11 0.94 1.79
CA PHE A 295 22.43 2.18 1.09
C PHE A 295 23.84 2.65 1.45
N SER A 296 24.40 3.53 0.62
CA SER A 296 25.72 4.14 0.85
C SER A 296 25.60 5.65 0.84
N VAL A 297 26.44 6.31 1.64
CA VAL A 297 26.42 7.78 1.75
C VAL A 297 27.79 8.40 1.50
N ILE A 298 27.76 9.64 1.03
CA ILE A 298 28.93 10.50 0.88
C ILE A 298 28.71 11.80 1.63
N LYS A 299 29.75 12.33 2.29
CA LYS A 299 29.66 13.64 2.94
C LYS A 299 29.82 14.75 1.90
N THR A 300 28.77 15.55 1.73
CA THR A 300 28.77 16.71 0.83
C THR A 300 29.57 17.89 1.40
N ARG A 301 29.88 18.87 0.55
CA ARG A 301 30.51 20.14 0.98
C ARG A 301 29.65 20.95 1.96
N LEU A 302 28.34 20.71 1.96
CA LEU A 302 27.39 21.33 2.88
C LEU A 302 27.40 20.67 4.28
N GLY A 303 28.19 19.61 4.47
CA GLY A 303 28.26 18.86 5.71
C GLY A 303 27.14 17.83 5.88
N LEU A 304 26.24 17.70 4.92
CA LEU A 304 25.15 16.71 4.88
C LEU A 304 25.61 15.41 4.23
N PHE A 305 24.88 14.32 4.46
CA PHE A 305 25.19 13.01 3.88
C PHE A 305 24.27 12.71 2.71
N GLU A 306 24.81 12.76 1.50
CA GLU A 306 24.07 12.41 0.28
C GLU A 306 24.06 10.91 0.10
N VAL A 307 22.89 10.34 -0.14
CA VAL A 307 22.71 8.93 -0.48
C VAL A 307 23.19 8.74 -1.91
N VAL A 308 24.27 7.98 -2.10
CA VAL A 308 24.89 7.77 -3.43
C VAL A 308 24.48 6.46 -4.08
N ASP A 309 24.01 5.52 -3.27
CA ASP A 309 23.63 4.19 -3.71
C ASP A 309 22.58 3.64 -2.75
N VAL A 310 21.62 2.90 -3.29
CA VAL A 310 20.54 2.26 -2.54
C VAL A 310 20.34 0.87 -3.14
N ASP A 311 20.58 -0.16 -2.33
CA ASP A 311 20.29 -1.54 -2.66
C ASP A 311 18.78 -1.76 -2.63
N THR A 312 18.23 -2.27 -3.73
CA THR A 312 16.80 -2.57 -3.89
C THR A 312 16.26 -3.61 -2.90
N LEU A 313 17.14 -4.45 -2.35
CA LEU A 313 16.77 -5.42 -1.31
C LEU A 313 16.98 -4.86 0.10
N GLY A 314 17.55 -3.66 0.20
CA GLY A 314 17.91 -2.99 1.42
C GLY A 314 16.74 -2.30 2.12
N LEU A 315 16.88 -2.14 3.44
CA LEU A 315 15.89 -1.44 4.24
C LEU A 315 15.69 0.03 3.82
N GLY A 316 16.75 0.69 3.34
CA GLY A 316 16.67 2.05 2.81
C GLY A 316 15.70 2.14 1.64
N TYR A 317 15.78 1.18 0.71
CA TYR A 317 14.90 1.16 -0.46
C TYR A 317 13.44 0.93 -0.07
N SER A 318 13.17 -0.08 0.76
CA SER A 318 11.79 -0.39 1.21
C SER A 318 11.15 0.74 1.98
N ALA A 319 11.95 1.58 2.65
CA ALA A 319 11.47 2.77 3.36
C ALA A 319 11.30 4.00 2.46
N GLY A 320 11.63 3.91 1.17
CA GLY A 320 11.50 5.01 0.21
C GLY A 320 12.68 5.99 0.18
N LEU A 321 13.85 5.59 0.68
CA LEU A 321 15.11 6.35 0.51
C LEU A 321 15.53 6.32 -0.96
N GLN A 322 15.95 7.47 -1.48
CA GLN A 322 16.33 7.63 -2.88
C GLN A 322 17.77 8.13 -3.01
N ILE A 323 18.40 7.79 -4.14
CA ILE A 323 19.71 8.34 -4.50
C ILE A 323 19.57 9.87 -4.67
N GLY A 324 20.52 10.61 -4.10
CA GLY A 324 20.54 12.07 -4.06
C GLY A 324 19.92 12.69 -2.80
N ASP A 325 19.22 11.90 -1.98
CA ASP A 325 18.68 12.36 -0.69
C ASP A 325 19.81 12.85 0.21
N LEU A 326 19.68 14.07 0.76
CA LEU A 326 20.66 14.61 1.71
C LEU A 326 20.16 14.39 3.15
N ILE A 327 20.69 13.40 3.83
CA ILE A 327 20.34 13.11 5.22
C ILE A 327 20.81 14.24 6.12
N LYS A 328 19.85 14.90 6.76
CA LYS A 328 20.04 16.04 7.66
C LYS A 328 19.98 15.64 9.13
N ARG A 329 19.00 14.79 9.49
CA ARG A 329 18.79 14.34 10.88
C ARG A 329 18.42 12.87 10.93
N VAL A 330 18.74 12.25 12.07
CA VAL A 330 18.29 10.90 12.44
C VAL A 330 17.64 10.99 13.81
N ASN A 331 16.37 10.61 13.91
CA ASN A 331 15.56 10.67 15.13
C ASN A 331 15.59 12.06 15.79
N GLY A 332 15.46 13.12 14.97
CA GLY A 332 15.51 14.52 15.42
C GLY A 332 16.91 15.08 15.67
N GLU A 333 17.94 14.23 15.74
CA GLU A 333 19.30 14.66 16.01
C GLU A 333 20.09 14.96 14.74
N VAL A 334 20.91 16.02 14.77
CA VAL A 334 21.81 16.38 13.66
C VAL A 334 22.96 15.38 13.57
N VAL A 335 23.34 15.02 12.35
CA VAL A 335 24.43 14.08 12.07
C VAL A 335 25.70 14.84 11.71
N ARG A 336 26.81 14.58 12.39
CA ARG A 336 28.09 15.32 12.17
C ARG A 336 29.12 14.56 11.36
N SER A 337 29.11 13.23 11.47
CA SER A 337 30.08 12.33 10.82
C SER A 337 29.38 11.07 10.33
N THR A 338 29.99 10.32 9.41
CA THR A 338 29.39 9.06 8.95
C THR A 338 29.31 8.04 10.08
N ARG A 339 30.31 7.99 10.97
CA ARG A 339 30.26 7.13 12.16
C ARG A 339 29.10 7.50 13.09
N ASP A 340 28.83 8.80 13.23
CA ASP A 340 27.71 9.34 14.01
C ASP A 340 26.36 8.98 13.34
N LEU A 341 26.27 9.10 12.01
CA LEU A 341 25.10 8.66 11.23
C LEU A 341 24.79 7.20 11.54
N MET A 342 25.80 6.35 11.38
CA MET A 342 25.67 4.92 11.56
C MET A 342 25.34 4.54 12.99
N GLY A 343 26.00 5.17 13.96
CA GLY A 343 25.72 4.96 15.37
C GLY A 343 24.26 5.26 15.72
N LYS A 344 23.71 6.36 15.22
CA LYS A 344 22.32 6.77 15.48
C LYS A 344 21.30 5.84 14.82
N ILE A 345 21.58 5.38 13.61
CA ILE A 345 20.70 4.42 12.92
C ILE A 345 20.73 3.09 13.69
N ILE A 346 21.91 2.49 13.89
CA ILE A 346 22.04 1.16 14.50
C ILE A 346 21.50 1.15 15.94
N ALA A 347 21.72 2.20 16.74
CA ALA A 347 21.26 2.26 18.13
C ALA A 347 19.73 2.21 18.29
N LYS A 348 18.98 2.51 17.23
CA LYS A 348 17.51 2.57 17.25
C LYS A 348 16.85 1.59 16.29
N LEU A 349 17.64 0.97 15.41
CA LEU A 349 17.13 0.05 14.42
C LEU A 349 16.45 -1.16 15.05
N ASP A 350 17.03 -1.71 16.12
CA ASP A 350 16.50 -2.90 16.79
C ASP A 350 15.35 -2.59 17.78
N SER A 351 14.95 -1.31 17.95
CA SER A 351 13.85 -0.92 18.84
C SER A 351 12.63 -0.38 18.09
N ASP A 352 12.58 0.92 17.85
CA ASP A 352 11.36 1.65 17.44
C ASP A 352 11.39 2.02 15.95
N GLY A 353 12.41 1.54 15.23
CA GLY A 353 12.77 2.03 13.92
C GLY A 353 13.54 3.35 13.95
N VAL A 354 13.90 3.84 12.77
CA VAL A 354 14.76 4.99 12.57
C VAL A 354 14.10 5.98 11.63
N TYR A 355 13.76 7.16 12.15
CA TYR A 355 13.20 8.26 11.38
C TYR A 355 14.31 9.18 10.86
N LEU A 356 14.53 9.16 9.55
CA LEU A 356 15.43 10.05 8.84
C LEU A 356 14.69 11.29 8.37
N ILE A 357 15.32 12.46 8.48
CA ILE A 357 14.89 13.65 7.75
C ILE A 357 15.91 13.91 6.66
N VAL A 358 15.47 13.81 5.41
CA VAL A 358 16.30 14.00 4.22
C VAL A 358 15.87 15.25 3.47
N LEU A 359 16.79 15.90 2.76
CA LEU A 359 16.44 16.90 1.75
C LEU A 359 16.41 16.22 0.39
N ARG A 360 15.23 16.16 -0.21
CA ARG A 360 15.00 15.71 -1.58
C ARG A 360 14.57 16.92 -2.40
N GLU A 361 15.34 17.28 -3.42
CA GLU A 361 15.05 18.47 -4.26
C GLU A 361 14.84 19.77 -3.44
N LYS A 362 15.57 19.92 -2.34
CA LYS A 362 15.47 21.03 -1.36
C LYS A 362 14.21 21.03 -0.48
N ILE A 363 13.39 19.99 -0.55
CA ILE A 363 12.23 19.76 0.32
C ILE A 363 12.63 18.77 1.41
N GLU A 364 12.24 19.04 2.66
CA GLU A 364 12.43 18.08 3.76
C GLU A 364 11.40 16.96 3.66
N VAL A 365 11.88 15.72 3.60
CA VAL A 365 11.08 14.48 3.54
C VAL A 365 11.45 13.61 4.74
N GLY A 366 10.44 13.10 5.43
CA GLY A 366 10.60 12.14 6.52
C GLY A 366 10.56 10.71 6.00
N ILE A 367 11.54 9.90 6.38
CA ILE A 367 11.67 8.49 5.96
C ILE A 367 11.78 7.63 7.20
N LEU A 368 10.93 6.62 7.35
CA LEU A 368 10.94 5.72 8.50
C LEU A 368 11.51 4.35 8.11
N LEU A 369 12.68 4.00 8.64
CA LEU A 369 13.26 2.67 8.52
C LEU A 369 12.73 1.80 9.66
N LEU A 370 11.91 0.80 9.37
CA LEU A 370 11.44 -0.18 10.36
C LEU A 370 12.31 -1.44 10.31
N PRO A 371 12.76 -2.00 11.45
CA PRO A 371 13.45 -3.29 11.40
C PRO A 371 12.53 -4.33 10.74
N VAL A 372 13.07 -5.09 9.80
CA VAL A 372 12.43 -6.34 9.40
C VAL A 372 12.52 -7.22 10.63
N ALA A 373 11.37 -7.52 11.24
CA ALA A 373 11.30 -8.52 12.29
C ALA A 373 11.74 -9.83 11.66
N VAL A 374 13.00 -10.20 11.85
CA VAL A 374 13.46 -11.54 11.56
C VAL A 374 12.79 -12.37 12.63
N GLU A 375 11.59 -12.88 12.33
CA GLU A 375 10.98 -13.90 13.16
C GLU A 375 12.04 -14.98 13.33
N GLU A 376 12.42 -15.28 14.58
CA GLU A 376 13.43 -16.27 14.97
C GLU A 376 12.97 -17.69 14.56
N THR A 377 12.79 -17.92 13.27
CA THR A 377 12.38 -19.18 12.68
C THR A 377 13.55 -20.17 12.70
N GLU A 378 14.79 -19.68 12.69
CA GLU A 378 15.99 -20.52 12.70
C GLU A 378 16.26 -21.22 14.06
N SER A 379 15.79 -20.68 15.19
CA SER A 379 16.00 -21.34 16.50
C SER A 379 15.07 -22.54 16.71
N LYS A 380 13.85 -22.50 16.16
CA LYS A 380 12.90 -23.61 16.25
C LYS A 380 13.23 -24.77 15.30
N THR A 381 13.87 -24.51 14.15
CA THR A 381 14.32 -25.60 13.26
C THR A 381 15.52 -26.36 13.84
N ALA A 382 16.40 -25.68 14.58
CA ALA A 382 17.49 -26.33 15.32
C ALA A 382 16.99 -27.16 16.51
N GLU A 383 15.99 -26.70 17.27
CA GLU A 383 15.39 -27.51 18.35
C GLU A 383 14.51 -28.66 17.83
N ASN A 384 13.83 -28.50 16.68
CA ASN A 384 13.07 -29.61 16.09
C ASN A 384 13.96 -30.66 15.42
N SER A 385 15.12 -30.29 14.86
CA SER A 385 16.06 -31.28 14.33
C SER A 385 16.71 -32.15 15.41
N LEU A 386 16.95 -31.60 16.61
CA LEU A 386 17.42 -32.40 17.77
C LEU A 386 16.35 -33.36 18.32
N LYS A 387 15.05 -33.08 18.15
CA LYS A 387 13.98 -33.98 18.59
C LYS A 387 13.69 -35.13 17.61
N ILE A 388 14.00 -34.97 16.33
CA ILE A 388 13.78 -36.01 15.32
C ILE A 388 14.75 -37.19 15.53
N ASP A 389 16.00 -36.92 15.93
CA ASP A 389 17.00 -37.97 16.22
C ASP A 389 16.66 -38.85 17.45
N ASP A 390 15.88 -38.34 18.40
CA ASP A 390 15.43 -39.11 19.56
C ASP A 390 14.17 -39.95 19.27
N ILE A 391 13.33 -39.50 18.32
CA ILE A 391 12.13 -40.24 17.90
C ILE A 391 12.55 -41.48 17.09
N ASP A 392 13.52 -41.37 16.19
CA ASP A 392 13.98 -42.52 15.38
C ASP A 392 14.63 -43.62 16.24
N LYS A 393 15.36 -43.26 17.30
CA LYS A 393 15.93 -44.25 18.23
C LYS A 393 14.87 -44.97 19.06
N SER A 394 13.76 -44.30 19.38
CA SER A 394 12.65 -44.92 20.12
C SER A 394 11.87 -45.92 19.24
N ALA A 395 11.69 -45.62 17.95
CA ALA A 395 11.01 -46.50 17.00
C ALA A 395 11.81 -47.77 16.67
N GLU A 396 13.15 -47.68 16.57
CA GLU A 396 14.00 -48.87 16.42
C GLU A 396 13.98 -49.79 17.65
N ALA A 397 13.91 -49.22 18.86
CA ALA A 397 13.85 -50.01 20.10
C ALA A 397 12.51 -50.76 20.26
N GLU A 398 11.42 -50.18 19.79
CA GLU A 398 10.09 -50.79 19.85
C GLU A 398 9.92 -51.90 18.80
N ASN A 399 10.45 -51.70 17.59
CA ASN A 399 10.48 -52.75 16.56
C ASN A 399 11.33 -53.96 17.00
N LYS A 400 12.46 -53.74 17.69
CA LYS A 400 13.28 -54.86 18.19
C LYS A 400 12.57 -55.74 19.22
N ARG A 401 11.68 -55.16 20.05
CA ARG A 401 10.88 -55.91 21.03
C ARG A 401 9.75 -56.73 20.40
N LEU A 402 9.28 -56.36 19.22
CA LEU A 402 8.24 -57.08 18.49
C LEU A 402 8.77 -58.34 17.80
N PHE A 403 10.07 -58.40 17.48
CA PHE A 403 10.68 -59.56 16.81
C PHE A 403 11.34 -60.58 17.76
N ASP A 404 11.63 -60.22 19.02
CA ASP A 404 12.21 -61.15 20.01
C ASP A 404 11.14 -62.01 20.75
N ASN A 405 9.84 -61.83 20.45
CA ASN A 405 8.72 -62.55 21.06
C ASN A 405 8.01 -63.55 20.11
N GLN A 406 8.65 -63.91 18.99
CA GLN A 406 8.27 -65.05 18.13
C GLN A 406 9.33 -66.14 18.24
#